data_AF-H1VHY0-F1
#
_entry.id   AF-H1VHY0-F1
#
_cell.length_a   1.000
_cell.length_b   1.000
_cell.length_c   1.000
_cell.angle_alpha   90.00
_cell.angle_beta   90.00
_cell.angle_gamma   90.00
#
_symmetry.space_group_name_H-M   'P 1'
#
loop_
_entity.id
_entity.type
_entity.pdbx_description
1 polymer ?
#
loop_
_entity_poly.entity_id
_entity_poly.type
_entity_poly.pdbx_seq_one_letter_code
_entity_poly.pdbx_strand_id
1 'polypeptide(L)'
;MALPLPSGLVPAEVAFLCEMELVTIVPRQRLESIDLLGGATPALRPPARAELPLWLALLLKKQRRANIVPPRWLHPSSLAEIVHHETKRNPDAFSPPPPPPTRADAMGNARRWGASRDEILSPPFLPSCTADAPPNALPYHWFELAEVLLAHASDDIPSSSEVRSLLRDLQEVRSAKMRQSTQDLAEGVDGVMSLRGVGAMELAESRGFFLGVLEGVRKIGASAEASRREEEEERENGDGDHDEDEDML
;
A
#
# COMPACT_ATOMS: atom_id res chain seq x y z
N MET A 1 6.33 -11.19 -31.85
CA MET A 1 7.00 -11.34 -30.54
C MET A 1 6.37 -10.32 -29.60
N ALA A 2 5.81 -10.75 -28.48
CA ALA A 2 5.29 -9.82 -27.48
C ALA A 2 6.49 -9.06 -26.87
N LEU A 3 6.41 -7.74 -26.82
CA LEU A 3 7.42 -6.92 -26.13
C LEU A 3 7.48 -7.35 -24.65
N PRO A 4 8.66 -7.54 -24.06
CA PRO A 4 8.76 -7.84 -22.63
C PRO A 4 8.24 -6.62 -21.86
N LEU A 5 7.10 -6.76 -21.20
CA LEU A 5 6.55 -5.73 -20.33
C LEU A 5 7.41 -5.62 -19.06
N PRO A 6 7.57 -4.42 -18.49
CA PRO A 6 8.25 -4.24 -17.20
C PRO A 6 7.54 -5.07 -16.12
N SER A 7 8.31 -5.56 -15.15
CA SER A 7 7.77 -6.38 -14.06
C SER A 7 7.10 -5.52 -12.98
N GLY A 8 5.83 -5.81 -12.69
CA GLY A 8 5.04 -5.07 -11.71
C GLY A 8 4.22 -3.94 -12.34
N LEU A 9 3.44 -3.25 -11.49
CA LEU A 9 2.57 -2.16 -11.91
C LEU A 9 3.37 -0.89 -12.14
N VAL A 10 3.10 -0.18 -13.23
CA VAL A 10 3.64 1.18 -13.43
C VAL A 10 2.82 2.22 -12.66
N PRO A 11 3.39 3.39 -12.31
CA PRO A 11 2.65 4.45 -11.60
C PRO A 11 1.29 4.81 -12.22
N ALA A 12 1.19 4.82 -13.55
CA ALA A 12 -0.07 5.08 -14.25
C ALA A 12 -1.12 3.97 -14.05
N GLU A 13 -0.69 2.71 -13.99
CA GLU A 13 -1.59 1.57 -13.71
C GLU A 13 -2.06 1.60 -12.26
N VAL A 14 -1.18 2.00 -11.33
CA VAL A 14 -1.57 2.18 -9.92
C VAL A 14 -2.58 3.32 -9.77
N ALA A 15 -2.37 4.45 -10.44
CA ALA A 15 -3.34 5.55 -10.46
C ALA A 15 -4.69 5.09 -11.05
N PHE A 16 -4.67 4.30 -12.12
CA PHE A 16 -5.88 3.70 -12.69
C PHE A 16 -6.58 2.75 -11.71
N LEU A 17 -5.85 1.89 -11.00
CA LEU A 17 -6.42 1.00 -9.98
C LEU A 17 -6.98 1.75 -8.78
N CYS A 18 -6.36 2.87 -8.39
CA CYS A 18 -6.86 3.77 -7.36
C CYS A 18 -8.25 4.33 -7.71
N GLU A 19 -8.61 4.46 -9.00
CA GLU A 19 -9.93 4.96 -9.39
C GLU A 19 -11.09 4.05 -8.97
N MET A 20 -10.79 2.80 -8.61
CA MET A 20 -11.78 1.85 -8.09
C MET A 20 -12.00 1.98 -6.58
N GLU A 21 -11.19 2.78 -5.87
CA GLU A 21 -11.37 3.03 -4.44
C GLU A 21 -12.72 3.66 -4.15
N LEU A 22 -13.37 3.22 -3.08
CA LEU A 22 -14.63 3.79 -2.63
C LEU A 22 -14.38 5.10 -1.89
N VAL A 23 -15.05 6.16 -2.35
CA VAL A 23 -15.05 7.48 -1.71
C VAL A 23 -16.46 7.90 -1.34
N THR A 24 -16.59 8.73 -0.31
CA THR A 24 -17.87 9.27 0.12
C THR A 24 -18.20 10.53 -0.64
N ILE A 25 -19.42 10.62 -1.16
CA ILE A 25 -19.94 11.83 -1.81
C ILE A 25 -21.25 12.29 -1.17
N VAL A 26 -21.58 13.57 -1.37
CA VAL A 26 -22.91 14.13 -1.15
C VAL A 26 -23.48 14.59 -2.50
N PRO A 27 -24.52 13.93 -3.03
CA PRO A 27 -25.14 14.34 -4.29
C PRO A 27 -25.88 15.67 -4.13
N ARG A 28 -25.90 16.48 -5.19
CA ARG A 28 -26.60 17.77 -5.26
C ARG A 28 -27.96 17.67 -5.97
N GLN A 29 -28.20 16.56 -6.65
CA GLN A 29 -29.47 16.27 -7.32
C GLN A 29 -29.82 14.78 -7.19
N ARG A 30 -31.11 14.46 -7.34
CA ARG A 30 -31.58 13.06 -7.37
C ARG A 30 -31.13 12.39 -8.66
N LEU A 31 -30.46 11.25 -8.54
CA LEU A 31 -30.00 10.44 -9.67
C LEU A 31 -30.51 9.01 -9.50
N GLU A 32 -31.13 8.48 -10.55
CA GLU A 32 -31.57 7.09 -10.56
C GLU A 32 -30.38 6.14 -10.73
N SER A 33 -30.59 4.88 -10.33
CA SER A 33 -29.62 3.81 -10.51
C SER A 33 -29.29 3.60 -11.99
N ILE A 34 -28.02 3.33 -12.29
CA ILE A 34 -27.52 2.96 -13.62
C ILE A 34 -26.99 1.54 -13.54
N ASP A 35 -27.45 0.68 -14.44
CA ASP A 35 -26.95 -0.70 -14.55
C ASP A 35 -25.64 -0.71 -15.36
N LEU A 36 -24.53 -1.04 -14.69
CA LEU A 36 -23.21 -1.18 -15.30
C LEU A 36 -22.79 -2.65 -15.33
N LEU A 37 -21.73 -2.96 -16.08
CA LEU A 37 -21.16 -4.33 -16.13
C LEU A 37 -20.75 -4.86 -14.75
N GLY A 38 -20.28 -3.98 -13.86
CA GLY A 38 -19.91 -4.30 -12.48
C GLY A 38 -21.08 -4.31 -11.49
N GLY A 39 -22.32 -4.14 -11.95
CA GLY A 39 -23.51 -4.03 -11.13
C GLY A 39 -24.17 -2.65 -11.18
N ALA A 40 -25.33 -2.54 -10.54
CA ALA A 40 -26.11 -1.31 -10.48
C ALA A 40 -25.49 -0.30 -9.50
N THR A 41 -25.36 0.96 -9.90
CA THR A 41 -24.94 2.04 -8.99
C THR A 41 -26.05 2.36 -7.98
N PRO A 42 -25.75 2.76 -6.73
CA PRO A 42 -26.79 3.16 -5.80
C PRO A 42 -27.56 4.38 -6.30
N ALA A 43 -28.89 4.39 -6.09
CA ALA A 43 -29.70 5.57 -6.38
C ALA A 43 -29.33 6.71 -5.41
N LEU A 44 -29.01 7.89 -5.96
CA LEU A 44 -28.47 9.01 -5.18
C LEU A 44 -29.59 10.00 -4.86
N ARG A 45 -29.76 10.31 -3.57
CA ARG A 45 -30.79 11.23 -3.08
C ARG A 45 -30.17 12.28 -2.16
N PRO A 46 -30.14 13.57 -2.55
CA PRO A 46 -29.63 14.62 -1.68
C PRO A 46 -30.44 14.75 -0.38
N PRO A 47 -29.82 15.12 0.76
CA PRO A 47 -28.37 15.28 0.99
C PRO A 47 -27.70 14.00 1.54
N ALA A 48 -28.29 12.82 1.32
CA ALA A 48 -27.78 11.58 1.88
C ALA A 48 -26.41 11.23 1.28
N ARG A 49 -25.46 10.88 2.16
CA ARG A 49 -24.13 10.40 1.75
C ARG A 49 -24.25 9.07 1.02
N ALA A 50 -23.41 8.88 0.02
CA ALA A 50 -23.27 7.61 -0.69
C ALA A 50 -21.80 7.30 -0.93
N GLU A 51 -21.46 6.02 -0.97
CA GLU A 51 -20.14 5.53 -1.34
C GLU A 51 -20.17 5.11 -2.82
N LEU A 52 -19.22 5.64 -3.59
CA LEU A 52 -19.07 5.37 -5.01
C LEU A 52 -17.59 5.14 -5.35
N PRO A 53 -17.28 4.37 -6.40
CA PRO A 53 -15.93 4.35 -6.96
C PRO A 53 -15.45 5.75 -7.32
N LEU A 54 -14.17 6.03 -7.09
CA LEU A 54 -13.55 7.33 -7.31
C LEU A 54 -13.77 7.85 -8.74
N TRP A 55 -13.64 7.01 -9.78
CA TRP A 55 -13.88 7.44 -11.17
C TRP A 55 -15.28 8.07 -11.36
N LEU A 56 -16.31 7.48 -10.73
CA LEU A 56 -17.69 7.96 -10.83
C LEU A 56 -17.90 9.22 -9.99
N ALA A 57 -17.31 9.26 -8.80
CA ALA A 57 -17.33 10.45 -7.95
C ALA A 57 -16.70 11.66 -8.65
N LEU A 58 -15.56 11.48 -9.30
CA LEU A 58 -14.88 12.53 -10.08
C LEU A 58 -15.71 12.98 -11.28
N LEU A 59 -16.35 12.04 -11.99
CA LEU A 59 -17.25 12.37 -13.10
C LEU A 59 -18.42 13.26 -12.62
N LEU A 60 -19.05 12.90 -11.50
CA LEU A 60 -20.14 13.68 -10.90
C LEU A 60 -19.66 15.04 -10.37
N LYS A 61 -18.47 15.10 -9.78
CA LYS A 61 -17.83 16.35 -9.33
C LYS A 61 -17.57 17.29 -10.50
N LYS A 62 -16.98 16.80 -11.60
CA LYS A 62 -16.75 17.57 -12.84
C LYS A 62 -18.04 18.13 -13.42
N GLN A 63 -19.14 17.38 -13.31
CA GLN A 63 -20.47 17.81 -13.74
C GLN A 63 -21.20 18.70 -12.71
N ARG A 64 -20.57 19.03 -11.57
CA ARG A 64 -21.14 19.81 -10.46
C ARG A 64 -22.38 19.18 -9.83
N ARG A 65 -22.52 17.84 -9.93
CA ARG A 65 -23.67 17.05 -9.46
C ARG A 65 -23.45 16.42 -8.08
N ALA A 66 -22.22 16.44 -7.56
CA ALA A 66 -21.88 15.95 -6.23
C ALA A 66 -20.69 16.73 -5.67
N ASN A 67 -20.60 16.80 -4.35
CA ASN A 67 -19.39 17.19 -3.63
C ASN A 67 -18.77 15.93 -3.02
N ILE A 68 -17.44 15.86 -3.01
CA ILE A 68 -16.70 14.77 -2.39
C ILE A 68 -16.52 15.11 -0.92
N VAL A 69 -16.71 14.13 -0.03
CA VAL A 69 -16.37 14.27 1.39
C VAL A 69 -14.99 13.65 1.56
N PRO A 70 -13.94 14.43 1.87
CA PRO A 70 -12.59 13.90 1.97
C PRO A 70 -12.48 12.91 3.14
N PRO A 71 -11.65 11.86 3.02
CA PRO A 71 -11.38 10.97 4.13
C PRO A 71 -10.66 11.72 5.26
N ARG A 72 -10.87 11.30 6.51
CA ARG A 72 -10.40 12.06 7.69
C ARG A 72 -8.88 12.14 7.81
N TRP A 73 -8.16 11.17 7.26
CA TRP A 73 -6.70 11.20 7.23
C TRP A 73 -6.14 12.28 6.30
N LEU A 74 -6.92 12.75 5.30
CA LEU A 74 -6.53 13.81 4.37
C LEU A 74 -6.76 15.22 4.95
N HIS A 75 -7.13 15.32 6.23
CA HIS A 75 -7.23 16.60 6.93
C HIS A 75 -5.83 17.11 7.33
N PRO A 76 -5.55 18.44 7.26
CA PRO A 76 -4.23 18.99 7.61
C PRO A 76 -3.71 18.55 8.98
N SER A 77 -4.56 18.60 10.01
CA SER A 77 -4.16 18.18 11.37
C SER A 77 -3.80 16.69 11.45
N SER A 78 -4.51 15.85 10.70
CA SER A 78 -4.27 14.40 10.66
C SER A 78 -2.95 14.10 9.95
N LEU A 79 -2.70 14.72 8.79
CA LEU A 79 -1.45 14.59 8.06
C LEU A 79 -0.26 15.12 8.88
N ALA A 80 -0.41 16.24 9.56
CA ALA A 80 0.62 16.77 10.44
C ALA A 80 0.95 15.82 11.60
N GLU A 81 -0.07 15.18 12.19
CA GLU A 81 0.16 14.14 13.22
C GLU A 81 0.86 12.91 12.64
N ILE A 82 0.49 12.47 11.44
CA ILE A 82 1.12 11.35 10.73
C ILE A 82 2.60 11.66 10.44
N VAL A 83 2.91 12.84 9.89
CA VAL A 83 4.29 13.28 9.65
C VAL A 83 5.06 13.35 10.96
N HIS A 84 4.49 13.92 12.02
CA HIS A 84 5.13 13.95 13.34
C HIS A 84 5.37 12.54 13.89
N HIS A 85 4.43 11.63 13.71
CA HIS A 85 4.57 10.24 14.13
C HIS A 85 5.73 9.56 13.39
N GLU A 86 5.79 9.68 12.06
CA GLU A 86 6.83 9.04 11.24
C GLU A 86 8.22 9.69 11.33
N THR A 87 8.32 10.91 11.88
CA THR A 87 9.60 11.63 12.03
C THR A 87 10.12 11.71 13.46
N LYS A 88 9.22 11.75 14.47
CA LYS A 88 9.59 11.95 15.88
C LYS A 88 9.23 10.79 16.79
N ARG A 89 8.04 10.19 16.64
CA ARG A 89 7.57 9.14 17.56
C ARG A 89 8.10 7.76 17.18
N ASN A 90 8.07 7.44 15.89
CA ASN A 90 8.49 6.14 15.38
C ASN A 90 9.20 6.32 14.01
N PRO A 91 10.48 6.73 14.03
CA PRO A 91 11.23 7.03 12.82
C PRO A 91 11.53 5.80 11.95
N ASP A 92 11.50 4.60 12.52
CA ASP A 92 11.92 3.37 11.84
C ASP A 92 10.77 2.64 11.13
N ALA A 93 9.50 2.99 11.42
CA ALA A 93 8.33 2.31 10.87
C ALA A 93 7.38 3.27 10.14
N PHE A 94 6.70 2.77 9.10
CA PHE A 94 5.61 3.50 8.43
C PHE A 94 4.37 3.60 9.33
N SER A 95 3.53 4.60 9.07
CA SER A 95 2.20 4.65 9.69
C SER A 95 1.39 3.41 9.32
N PRO A 96 0.62 2.83 10.26
CA PRO A 96 -0.10 1.60 10.01
C PRO A 96 -1.21 1.80 8.96
N PRO A 97 -1.56 0.75 8.19
CA PRO A 97 -2.73 0.78 7.34
C PRO A 97 -4.01 0.86 8.21
N PRO A 98 -5.13 1.37 7.67
CA PRO A 98 -6.40 1.38 8.35
C PRO A 98 -6.75 -0.02 8.88
N PRO A 99 -7.25 -0.13 10.12
CA PRO A 99 -7.78 -1.39 10.61
C PRO A 99 -8.96 -1.84 9.71
N PRO A 100 -9.18 -3.15 9.57
CA PRO A 100 -10.38 -3.64 8.91
C PRO A 100 -11.63 -3.03 9.56
N PRO A 101 -12.63 -2.60 8.76
CA PRO A 101 -13.84 -2.02 9.32
C PRO A 101 -14.53 -3.00 10.27
N THR A 102 -15.14 -2.50 11.34
CA THR A 102 -15.94 -3.31 12.26
C THR A 102 -17.41 -3.00 12.02
N ARG A 103 -18.21 -4.04 11.76
CA ARG A 103 -19.67 -3.90 11.59
C ARG A 103 -20.36 -4.47 12.83
N ALA A 104 -21.26 -3.68 13.41
CA ALA A 104 -22.17 -4.18 14.43
C ALA A 104 -23.19 -5.12 13.77
N ASP A 105 -23.35 -6.32 14.29
CA ASP A 105 -24.44 -7.21 13.91
C ASP A 105 -25.76 -6.77 14.58
N ALA A 106 -26.89 -7.33 14.13
CA ALA A 106 -28.20 -7.04 14.69
C ALA A 106 -28.36 -7.50 16.16
N MET A 107 -27.38 -8.25 16.67
CA MET A 107 -27.33 -8.76 18.05
C MET A 107 -26.42 -7.88 18.95
N GLY A 108 -25.86 -6.80 18.43
CA GLY A 108 -24.99 -5.88 19.18
C GLY A 108 -23.54 -6.34 19.32
N ASN A 109 -23.11 -7.39 18.61
CA ASN A 109 -21.72 -7.81 18.57
C ASN A 109 -20.96 -7.06 17.47
N ALA A 110 -19.69 -6.73 17.73
CA ALA A 110 -18.80 -6.25 16.69
C ALA A 110 -18.21 -7.43 15.91
N ARG A 111 -18.58 -7.60 14.64
CA ARG A 111 -17.86 -8.46 13.70
C ARG A 111 -16.72 -7.68 13.07
N ARG A 112 -15.50 -8.24 13.11
CA ARG A 112 -14.40 -7.77 12.28
C ARG A 112 -14.67 -8.19 10.84
N TRP A 113 -14.47 -7.27 9.90
CA TRP A 113 -14.42 -7.60 8.48
C TRP A 113 -13.30 -8.62 8.23
N GLY A 114 -13.58 -9.66 7.44
CA GLY A 114 -12.75 -10.86 7.23
C GLY A 114 -13.21 -12.13 7.97
N ALA A 115 -14.41 -12.12 8.58
CA ALA A 115 -14.96 -13.30 9.26
C ALA A 115 -15.73 -14.23 8.30
N SER A 116 -16.16 -13.72 7.15
CA SER A 116 -16.73 -14.51 6.05
C SER A 116 -15.71 -14.67 4.92
N ARG A 117 -15.69 -15.83 4.25
CA ARG A 117 -14.80 -16.10 3.10
C ARG A 117 -15.08 -15.21 1.88
N ASP A 118 -16.25 -14.58 1.82
CA ASP A 118 -16.67 -13.72 0.70
C ASP A 118 -16.36 -12.22 0.91
N GLU A 119 -15.75 -11.85 2.05
CA GLU A 119 -15.46 -10.45 2.37
C GLU A 119 -14.18 -9.97 1.69
N ILE A 120 -14.27 -8.86 0.95
CA ILE A 120 -13.11 -8.30 0.26
C ILE A 120 -12.22 -7.57 1.27
N LEU A 121 -10.99 -8.05 1.43
CA LEU A 121 -10.04 -7.58 2.44
C LEU A 121 -8.93 -6.70 1.88
N SER A 122 -8.90 -6.50 0.56
CA SER A 122 -7.86 -5.74 -0.10
C SER A 122 -8.42 -4.53 -0.84
N PRO A 123 -7.67 -3.41 -0.86
CA PRO A 123 -7.80 -2.37 -1.86
C PRO A 123 -7.94 -2.95 -3.28
N PRO A 124 -8.69 -2.31 -4.19
CA PRO A 124 -9.42 -1.05 -4.01
C PRO A 124 -10.82 -1.19 -3.42
N PHE A 125 -11.23 -2.40 -3.03
CA PHE A 125 -12.62 -2.69 -2.63
C PHE A 125 -12.85 -2.61 -1.11
N LEU A 126 -11.82 -2.24 -0.35
CA LEU A 126 -11.92 -1.97 1.08
C LEU A 126 -12.31 -0.49 1.25
N PRO A 127 -13.31 -0.13 2.07
CA PRO A 127 -13.74 1.27 2.27
C PRO A 127 -12.75 2.05 3.16
N SER A 128 -11.49 2.12 2.74
CA SER A 128 -10.39 2.78 3.45
C SER A 128 -10.26 4.26 3.07
N CYS A 129 -10.87 4.67 1.97
CA CYS A 129 -10.79 6.01 1.41
C CYS A 129 -12.10 6.81 1.61
N THR A 130 -12.99 6.33 2.49
CA THR A 130 -14.28 6.94 2.78
C THR A 130 -14.19 7.98 3.90
N ALA A 131 -15.27 8.74 4.12
CA ALA A 131 -15.36 9.74 5.19
C ALA A 131 -15.29 9.14 6.61
N ASP A 132 -15.44 7.83 6.74
CA ASP A 132 -15.33 7.10 8.02
C ASP A 132 -13.96 6.44 8.22
N ALA A 133 -13.05 6.63 7.26
CA ALA A 133 -11.66 6.22 7.41
C ALA A 133 -11.02 6.87 8.66
N PRO A 134 -10.19 6.13 9.41
CA PRO A 134 -9.55 6.64 10.60
C PRO A 134 -8.58 7.78 10.25
N PRO A 135 -8.47 8.82 11.09
CA PRO A 135 -7.62 9.98 10.80
C PRO A 135 -6.12 9.67 10.85
N ASN A 136 -5.70 8.67 11.63
CA ASN A 136 -4.29 8.43 11.96
C ASN A 136 -3.73 7.19 11.24
N ALA A 137 -4.31 6.82 10.08
CA ALA A 137 -3.90 5.68 9.29
C ALA A 137 -3.96 6.00 7.80
N LEU A 138 -3.01 5.45 7.02
CA LEU A 138 -2.89 5.72 5.59
C LEU A 138 -3.34 4.51 4.77
N PRO A 139 -4.36 4.64 3.91
CA PRO A 139 -4.76 3.59 2.98
C PRO A 139 -3.66 3.22 2.00
N TYR A 140 -3.80 2.08 1.33
CA TYR A 140 -2.81 1.61 0.36
C TYR A 140 -2.60 2.58 -0.81
N HIS A 141 -3.66 3.18 -1.35
CA HIS A 141 -3.58 4.18 -2.42
C HIS A 141 -3.64 5.64 -1.90
N TRP A 142 -3.07 5.90 -0.71
CA TRP A 142 -3.18 7.22 -0.06
C TRP A 142 -2.65 8.37 -0.93
N PHE A 143 -1.57 8.15 -1.68
CA PHE A 143 -0.90 9.22 -2.41
C PHE A 143 -1.63 9.58 -3.70
N GLU A 144 -1.99 8.56 -4.48
CA GLU A 144 -2.71 8.69 -5.75
C GLU A 144 -4.11 9.27 -5.53
N LEU A 145 -4.80 8.78 -4.50
CA LEU A 145 -6.10 9.33 -4.10
C LEU A 145 -5.97 10.81 -3.76
N ALA A 146 -4.98 11.17 -2.93
CA ALA A 146 -4.78 12.55 -2.51
C ALA A 146 -4.49 13.47 -3.69
N GLU A 147 -3.57 13.08 -4.58
CA GLU A 147 -3.21 13.84 -5.78
C GLU A 147 -4.43 14.04 -6.70
N VAL A 148 -5.19 12.98 -6.97
CA VAL A 148 -6.37 13.04 -7.84
C VAL A 148 -7.46 13.92 -7.24
N LEU A 149 -7.72 13.83 -5.93
CA LEU A 149 -8.70 14.67 -5.24
C LEU A 149 -8.25 16.14 -5.18
N LEU A 150 -6.97 16.41 -4.91
CA LEU A 150 -6.43 17.77 -4.92
C LEU A 150 -6.42 18.40 -6.32
N ALA A 151 -6.32 17.59 -7.38
CA ALA A 151 -6.40 18.08 -8.75
C ALA A 151 -7.85 18.46 -9.15
N HIS A 152 -8.85 17.67 -8.75
CA HIS A 152 -10.22 17.77 -9.29
C HIS A 152 -11.29 18.23 -8.29
N ALA A 153 -11.00 18.17 -6.99
CA ALA A 153 -11.94 18.45 -5.91
C ALA A 153 -11.28 19.22 -4.74
N SER A 154 -10.27 20.04 -5.04
CA SER A 154 -9.57 20.82 -4.01
C SER A 154 -10.46 21.82 -3.26
N ASP A 155 -11.60 22.21 -3.83
CA ASP A 155 -12.62 23.03 -3.19
C ASP A 155 -13.40 22.29 -2.10
N ASP A 156 -13.41 20.95 -2.12
CA ASP A 156 -14.01 20.13 -1.07
C ASP A 156 -13.00 19.79 0.06
N ILE A 157 -11.71 20.11 -0.11
CA ILE A 157 -10.63 19.78 0.82
C ILE A 157 -10.29 20.99 1.71
N PRO A 158 -10.30 20.84 3.05
CA PRO A 158 -9.89 21.92 3.96
C PRO A 158 -8.40 22.23 3.80
N SER A 159 -8.06 23.52 3.67
CA SER A 159 -6.67 24.01 3.52
C SER A 159 -5.85 23.24 2.48
N SER A 160 -6.37 23.08 1.25
CA SER A 160 -5.75 22.23 0.22
C SER A 160 -4.29 22.58 -0.13
N SER A 161 -3.83 23.81 0.11
CA SER A 161 -2.42 24.20 -0.06
C SER A 161 -1.53 23.58 1.03
N GLU A 162 -1.98 23.58 2.27
CA GLU A 162 -1.31 22.97 3.42
C GLU A 162 -1.27 21.46 3.26
N VAL A 163 -2.39 20.84 2.86
CA VAL A 163 -2.47 19.41 2.54
C VAL A 163 -1.42 19.02 1.50
N ARG A 164 -1.28 19.78 0.40
CA ARG A 164 -0.23 19.54 -0.61
C ARG A 164 1.18 19.61 -0.04
N SER A 165 1.43 20.51 0.91
CA SER A 165 2.75 20.60 1.56
C SER A 165 3.02 19.37 2.42
N LEU A 166 2.09 19.01 3.29
CA LEU A 166 2.21 17.88 4.21
C LEU A 166 2.34 16.54 3.45
N LEU A 167 1.65 16.37 2.32
CA LEU A 167 1.79 15.17 1.49
C LEU A 167 3.18 15.05 0.87
N ARG A 168 3.79 16.17 0.42
CA ARG A 168 5.17 16.17 -0.09
C ARG A 168 6.17 15.84 1.01
N ASP A 169 6.01 16.46 2.19
CA ASP A 169 6.87 16.19 3.34
C ASP A 169 6.77 14.70 3.74
N LEU A 170 5.56 14.14 3.76
CA LEU A 170 5.31 12.74 4.05
C LEU A 170 5.91 11.81 2.99
N GLN A 171 5.75 12.12 1.70
CA GLN A 171 6.35 11.36 0.59
C GLN A 171 7.88 11.37 0.70
N GLU A 172 8.49 12.51 1.02
CA GLU A 172 9.94 12.62 1.20
C GLU A 172 10.43 11.74 2.35
N VAL A 173 9.81 11.84 3.53
CA VAL A 173 10.12 11.02 4.71
C VAL A 173 10.01 9.54 4.39
N ARG A 174 8.94 9.12 3.71
CA ARG A 174 8.70 7.72 3.40
C ARG A 174 9.61 7.20 2.29
N SER A 175 9.96 8.03 1.31
CA SER A 175 10.98 7.69 0.30
C SER A 175 12.36 7.47 0.92
N ALA A 176 12.73 8.28 1.92
CA ALA A 176 13.98 8.13 2.64
C ALA A 176 14.01 6.84 3.46
N LYS A 177 12.90 6.52 4.14
CA LYS A 177 12.73 5.26 4.89
C LYS A 177 12.79 4.03 3.99
N MET A 178 12.15 4.06 2.82
CA MET A 178 12.25 2.99 1.83
C MET A 178 13.70 2.78 1.39
N ARG A 179 14.44 3.86 1.04
CA ARG A 179 15.86 3.75 0.65
C ARG A 179 16.73 3.17 1.78
N GLN A 180 16.55 3.64 3.02
CA GLN A 180 17.27 3.11 4.18
C GLN A 180 17.00 1.62 4.36
N SER A 181 15.73 1.21 4.29
CA SER A 181 15.35 -0.20 4.41
C SER A 181 15.95 -1.07 3.29
N THR A 182 16.15 -0.54 2.08
CA THR A 182 16.90 -1.26 1.03
C THR A 182 18.38 -1.36 1.33
N GLN A 183 18.98 -0.32 1.91
CA GLN A 183 20.40 -0.30 2.27
C GLN A 183 20.70 -1.33 3.36
N ASP A 184 19.88 -1.37 4.41
CA ASP A 184 20.03 -2.34 5.51
C ASP A 184 19.99 -3.79 4.97
N LEU A 185 19.13 -4.04 3.98
CA LEU A 185 19.02 -5.32 3.30
C LEU A 185 20.25 -5.67 2.45
N ALA A 186 20.87 -4.67 1.81
CA ALA A 186 22.08 -4.85 1.02
C ALA A 186 23.31 -5.17 1.89
N GLU A 187 23.34 -4.67 3.12
CA GLU A 187 24.41 -4.89 4.09
C GLU A 187 24.34 -6.28 4.77
N GLY A 188 23.41 -7.14 4.34
CA GLY A 188 23.32 -8.52 4.81
C GLY A 188 22.67 -8.64 6.19
N VAL A 189 21.93 -7.63 6.64
CA VAL A 189 21.04 -7.79 7.79
C VAL A 189 19.97 -8.80 7.39
N ASP A 190 20.06 -10.02 7.93
CA ASP A 190 19.13 -11.15 7.73
C ASP A 190 17.77 -10.86 8.41
N GLY A 191 17.15 -9.77 7.96
CA GLY A 191 15.95 -9.17 8.55
C GLY A 191 14.76 -9.30 7.61
N VAL A 192 13.63 -9.70 8.16
CA VAL A 192 12.33 -9.57 7.49
C VAL A 192 12.01 -8.08 7.36
N MET A 193 12.10 -7.53 6.15
CA MET A 193 11.64 -6.18 5.86
C MET A 193 10.11 -6.10 6.01
N SER A 194 9.64 -5.29 6.95
CA SER A 194 8.20 -5.04 7.10
C SER A 194 7.72 -4.03 6.07
N LEU A 195 6.93 -4.49 5.10
CA LEU A 195 6.21 -3.63 4.15
C LEU A 195 4.85 -3.15 4.70
N ARG A 196 4.61 -3.32 6.00
CA ARG A 196 3.35 -2.91 6.62
C ARG A 196 3.23 -1.39 6.56
N GLY A 197 2.16 -0.93 5.91
CA GLY A 197 1.84 0.48 5.80
C GLY A 197 2.43 1.15 4.57
N VAL A 198 3.27 0.47 3.77
CA VAL A 198 3.77 0.99 2.48
C VAL A 198 2.63 1.11 1.48
N GLY A 199 2.57 2.23 0.77
CA GLY A 199 1.55 2.52 -0.23
C GLY A 199 1.86 1.95 -1.61
N ALA A 200 0.85 1.98 -2.48
CA ALA A 200 0.92 1.42 -3.83
C ALA A 200 1.93 2.16 -4.72
N MET A 201 1.91 3.51 -4.73
CA MET A 201 2.86 4.32 -5.49
C MET A 201 4.29 4.05 -5.05
N GLU A 202 4.51 4.02 -3.73
CA GLU A 202 5.82 3.79 -3.15
C GLU A 202 6.39 2.44 -3.56
N LEU A 203 5.54 1.40 -3.57
CA LEU A 203 5.92 0.08 -4.09
C LEU A 203 6.19 0.13 -5.59
N ALA A 204 5.33 0.75 -6.40
CA ALA A 204 5.51 0.80 -7.85
C ALA A 204 6.81 1.50 -8.27
N GLU A 205 7.15 2.61 -7.60
CA GLU A 205 8.37 3.37 -7.90
C GLU A 205 9.64 2.63 -7.46
N SER A 206 9.58 1.90 -6.35
CA SER A 206 10.77 1.32 -5.75
C SER A 206 11.01 -0.15 -6.09
N ARG A 207 9.95 -0.89 -6.47
CA ARG A 207 9.96 -2.35 -6.69
C ARG A 207 11.12 -2.83 -7.55
N GLY A 208 11.37 -2.17 -8.68
CA GLY A 208 12.42 -2.58 -9.62
C GLY A 208 13.80 -2.57 -8.96
N PHE A 209 14.10 -1.51 -8.20
CA PHE A 209 15.34 -1.38 -7.46
C PHE A 209 15.45 -2.40 -6.32
N PHE A 210 14.40 -2.50 -5.49
CA PHE A 210 14.35 -3.46 -4.37
C PHE A 210 14.56 -4.91 -4.82
N LEU A 211 13.85 -5.35 -5.87
CA LEU A 211 13.99 -6.71 -6.39
C LEU A 211 15.38 -6.94 -6.99
N GLY A 212 15.99 -5.91 -7.58
CA GLY A 212 17.37 -5.99 -8.06
C GLY A 212 18.38 -6.24 -6.94
N VAL A 213 18.26 -5.51 -5.82
CA VAL A 213 19.11 -5.69 -4.64
C VAL A 213 18.90 -7.07 -4.02
N LEU A 214 17.64 -7.46 -3.80
CA LEU A 214 17.29 -8.78 -3.24
C LEU A 214 17.84 -9.93 -4.07
N GLU A 215 17.69 -9.87 -5.39
CA GLU A 215 18.22 -10.91 -6.26
C GLU A 215 19.75 -10.94 -6.25
N GLY A 216 20.40 -9.77 -6.11
CA GLY A 216 21.85 -9.67 -5.92
C GLY A 216 22.31 -10.36 -4.63
N VAL A 217 21.71 -10.00 -3.49
CA VAL A 217 22.00 -10.59 -2.18
C VAL A 217 21.73 -12.10 -2.20
N ARG A 218 20.60 -12.53 -2.78
CA ARG A 218 20.25 -13.96 -2.91
C ARG A 218 21.29 -14.74 -3.72
N LYS A 219 21.78 -14.18 -4.83
CA LYS A 219 22.83 -14.81 -5.65
C LYS A 219 24.15 -14.92 -4.91
N ILE A 220 24.55 -13.88 -4.19
CA ILE A 220 25.79 -13.88 -3.38
C ILE A 220 25.67 -14.92 -2.25
N GLY A 221 24.56 -14.93 -1.52
CA GLY A 221 24.29 -15.89 -0.45
C GLY A 221 24.27 -17.33 -0.94
N ALA A 222 23.61 -17.60 -2.08
CA ALA A 222 23.58 -18.93 -2.67
C ALA A 222 24.98 -19.40 -3.12
N SER A 223 25.78 -18.50 -3.69
CA SER A 223 27.17 -18.81 -4.07
C SER A 223 28.05 -19.10 -2.85
N ALA A 224 27.93 -18.31 -1.78
CA ALA A 224 28.70 -18.50 -0.55
C ALA A 224 28.33 -19.80 0.18
N GLU A 225 27.04 -20.13 0.22
CA GLU A 225 26.55 -21.38 0.80
C GLU A 225 27.00 -22.61 -0.02
N ALA A 226 26.97 -22.52 -1.35
CA ALA A 226 27.47 -23.59 -2.22
C ALA A 226 28.97 -23.86 -1.99
N SER A 227 29.80 -22.81 -1.94
CA SER A 227 31.23 -22.96 -1.64
C SER A 227 31.48 -23.55 -0.25
N ARG A 228 30.67 -23.17 0.75
CA ARG A 228 30.79 -23.76 2.10
C ARG A 228 30.46 -25.25 2.11
N ARG A 229 29.43 -25.69 1.37
CA ARG A 229 29.07 -27.10 1.24
C ARG A 229 30.14 -27.91 0.51
N GLU A 230 30.71 -27.37 -0.56
CA GLU A 230 31.82 -28.00 -1.28
C GLU A 230 33.03 -28.21 -0.34
N GLU A 231 33.39 -27.21 0.46
CA GLU A 231 34.46 -27.35 1.47
C GLU A 231 34.15 -28.39 2.57
N GLU A 232 32.88 -28.50 2.99
CA GLU A 232 32.45 -29.50 3.97
C GLU A 232 32.50 -30.92 3.38
N GLU A 233 32.05 -31.11 2.14
CA GLU A 233 32.12 -32.39 1.41
C GLU A 233 33.58 -32.81 1.12
N GLU A 234 34.48 -31.86 0.81
CA GLU A 234 35.91 -32.14 0.62
C GLU A 234 36.58 -32.58 1.93
N ARG A 235 36.21 -31.99 3.08
CA ARG A 235 36.72 -32.40 4.39
C ARG A 235 36.21 -33.78 4.81
N GLU A 236 34.93 -34.08 4.57
CA GLU A 236 34.36 -35.40 4.87
C GLU A 236 34.96 -36.51 4.00
N ASN A 237 35.32 -36.22 2.74
CA ASN A 237 36.00 -37.18 1.87
C ASN A 237 37.51 -37.33 2.15
N GLY A 238 38.15 -36.34 2.80
CA GLY A 238 39.59 -36.35 3.10
C GLY A 238 39.98 -37.13 4.36
N ASP A 239 39.04 -37.42 5.26
CA ASP A 239 39.30 -38.10 6.55
C ASP A 239 39.13 -39.64 6.47
N GLY A 240 38.88 -40.19 5.27
CA GLY A 240 38.60 -41.60 5.04
C GLY A 240 39.74 -42.47 4.52
N ASP A 241 40.96 -41.94 4.36
CA ASP A 241 42.03 -42.62 3.58
C ASP A 241 43.39 -42.72 4.31
N HIS A 242 43.43 -42.68 5.65
CA HIS A 242 44.70 -42.69 6.42
C HIS A 242 44.72 -43.64 7.62
N ASP A 243 44.18 -44.85 7.51
CA ASP A 243 44.43 -45.92 8.49
C ASP A 243 44.26 -47.31 7.84
N GLU A 244 45.14 -47.72 6.91
CA GLU A 244 45.35 -49.14 6.56
C GLU A 244 46.55 -49.22 5.58
N ASP A 245 47.80 -49.15 6.07
CA ASP A 245 48.99 -49.73 5.41
C ASP A 245 50.27 -49.50 6.25
N GLU A 246 50.30 -49.93 7.51
CA GLU A 246 51.54 -50.07 8.27
C GLU A 246 51.44 -51.31 9.17
N ASP A 247 51.68 -52.50 8.61
CA ASP A 247 52.25 -53.70 9.27
C ASP A 247 52.07 -54.98 8.42
N MET A 248 52.83 -55.14 7.34
CA MET A 248 53.01 -56.45 6.68
C MET A 248 54.39 -56.57 6.01
N LEU A 249 55.49 -56.54 6.78
CA LEU A 249 56.78 -57.12 6.38
C LEU A 249 57.58 -57.64 7.58
#